data_AF-H1XNK9-F1
#
_entry.id   AF-H1XNK9-F1
#
_cell.length_a   1.000
_cell.length_b   1.000
_cell.length_c   1.000
_cell.angle_alpha   90.00
_cell.angle_beta   90.00
_cell.angle_gamma   90.00
#
_symmetry.space_group_name_H-M   'P 1'
#
loop_
_entity.id
_entity.type
_entity.pdbx_description
1 polymer ?
#
loop_
_entity_poly.entity_id
_entity_poly.type
_entity_poly.pdbx_seq_one_letter_code
_entity_poly.pdbx_strand_id
1 'polypeptide(L)'
;MFNRKFLLLIAILLVLQACQWRQVRNQPEVVTTQWPRSLPDSLWVSQNLSDRMENLKSYYQDARRKLAEGDTIGAQIYFEQAFNQLAELSDEDRNTLSYWDELDSLIQQMDNQYHKIYLGAEADQVLEAEEVREDITQLEELSFPDSVLFGEGTVIDSSGPIPITLNPKVRLAIKYFQTKGRKVFSKWLQRSGRYEKIIKEILREEGVPEDLFYLAMIESGFQPRARSYARAVGVWQFISATGRYYGLRHNWWFDERRDVFKATRAAAQHLRHLYEDFGDWYLAMAGYNCNPKRVKYNIRRYKTRDFWKLRRLPRQTKNYVPTFLAATIIAKNPEKFGFYVEKDPPFEVDSVIISESVDLNVIAEIVDTTYAYIREINPAVLRWVTPPGIKDFTLYLPKGTKEKFKVEYAKIPDNKKRSWVRHRVKPGEALSLIARKYRTSVSVIKSINKLRSNLIRAGQYLLIPVPQNKAHYYASIAKTKKRSTRKTRTLSKANVIPKMPNAKKVIYEVKPGDTLGDIAERFHTRASYIRRWNGLRYGEYIYPKQKLTIWVTPQLTASTGRNASKKYDENATYYTVKTGDTLWDISRKYGVSIEELKKLNNMRSVRIRPGDKIKVSRN
;
A
#
# COMPACT_ATOMS: atom_id res chain seq x y z
N MET A 1 -39.58 -9.03 74.61
CA MET A 1 -38.88 -10.11 73.86
C MET A 1 -38.83 -9.73 72.39
N PHE A 2 -37.80 -8.99 71.97
CA PHE A 2 -37.49 -8.77 70.55
C PHE A 2 -36.41 -9.76 70.13
N ASN A 3 -36.61 -10.36 68.97
CA ASN A 3 -36.18 -11.71 68.64
C ASN A 3 -34.67 -11.78 68.34
N ARG A 4 -33.86 -12.37 69.23
CA ARG A 4 -32.41 -12.62 69.04
C ARG A 4 -32.09 -13.35 67.73
N LYS A 5 -33.04 -14.09 67.15
CA LYS A 5 -32.90 -14.75 65.84
C LYS A 5 -32.88 -13.76 64.66
N PHE A 6 -33.50 -12.59 64.78
CA PHE A 6 -33.54 -11.57 63.73
C PHE A 6 -32.22 -10.77 63.65
N LEU A 7 -31.61 -10.47 64.80
CA LEU A 7 -30.30 -9.83 64.89
C LEU A 7 -29.16 -10.76 64.39
N LEU A 8 -29.27 -12.07 64.62
CA LEU A 8 -28.30 -13.03 64.09
C LEU A 8 -28.38 -13.13 62.56
N LEU A 9 -29.58 -13.07 61.98
CA LEU A 9 -29.81 -13.10 60.54
C LEU A 9 -29.27 -11.84 59.84
N ILE A 10 -29.43 -10.67 60.46
CA ILE A 10 -28.87 -9.40 59.95
C ILE A 10 -27.34 -9.38 60.05
N ALA A 11 -26.77 -9.93 61.13
CA ALA A 11 -25.31 -10.05 61.28
C ALA A 11 -24.69 -11.03 60.26
N ILE A 12 -25.35 -12.14 59.97
CA ILE A 12 -24.91 -13.11 58.95
C ILE A 12 -25.03 -12.51 57.53
N LEU A 13 -26.07 -11.73 57.25
CA LEU A 13 -26.21 -11.01 55.98
C LEU A 13 -25.15 -9.91 55.78
N LEU A 14 -24.76 -9.20 56.84
CA LEU A 14 -23.71 -8.18 56.79
C LEU A 14 -22.30 -8.78 56.65
N VAL A 15 -22.05 -9.95 57.26
CA VAL A 15 -20.78 -10.69 57.09
C VAL A 15 -20.68 -11.32 55.69
N LEU A 16 -21.79 -11.79 55.11
CA LEU A 16 -21.81 -12.30 53.74
C LEU A 16 -21.64 -11.18 52.68
N GLN A 17 -22.20 -9.99 52.91
CA GLN A 17 -21.95 -8.82 52.05
C GLN A 17 -20.51 -8.29 52.20
N ALA A 18 -19.92 -8.33 53.41
CA ALA A 18 -18.53 -7.95 53.62
C ALA A 18 -17.52 -8.97 53.05
N CYS A 19 -17.86 -10.26 53.01
CA CYS A 19 -17.03 -11.30 52.38
C CYS A 19 -17.08 -11.25 50.84
N GLN A 20 -18.15 -10.72 50.23
CA GLN A 20 -18.21 -10.49 48.78
C GLN A 20 -17.51 -9.21 48.33
N TRP A 21 -17.12 -8.31 49.25
CA TRP A 21 -16.51 -7.01 48.93
C TRP A 21 -14.98 -6.94 49.12
N ARG A 22 -14.32 -8.05 49.47
CA ARG A 22 -12.86 -8.06 49.73
C ARG A 22 -12.02 -8.96 48.81
N GLN A 23 -12.53 -9.22 47.60
CA GLN A 23 -11.77 -9.88 46.53
C GLN A 23 -11.66 -9.04 45.25
N VAL A 24 -11.67 -7.70 45.39
CA VAL A 24 -11.21 -6.79 44.33
C VAL A 24 -9.74 -6.47 44.59
N ARG A 25 -8.87 -7.43 44.29
CA ARG A 25 -7.44 -7.16 44.06
C ARG A 25 -7.27 -6.90 42.57
N ASN A 26 -6.64 -5.77 42.27
CA ASN A 26 -6.14 -5.35 40.95
C ASN A 26 -5.65 -6.54 40.11
N GLN A 27 -6.51 -7.02 39.21
CA GLN A 27 -6.08 -7.59 37.95
C GLN A 27 -6.38 -6.54 36.89
N PRO A 28 -5.45 -6.21 35.98
CA PRO A 28 -5.79 -5.36 34.85
C PRO A 28 -6.95 -6.05 34.13
N GLU A 29 -8.06 -5.33 33.93
CA GLU A 29 -9.13 -5.78 33.04
C GLU A 29 -8.50 -6.09 31.68
N VAL A 30 -8.26 -7.37 31.42
CA VAL A 30 -8.08 -7.85 30.06
C VAL A 30 -9.44 -7.64 29.45
N VAL A 31 -9.62 -6.51 28.78
CA VAL A 31 -10.76 -6.27 27.89
C VAL A 31 -10.67 -7.35 26.81
N THR A 32 -11.26 -8.52 27.07
CA THR A 32 -11.52 -9.53 26.06
C THR A 32 -12.61 -8.96 25.17
N THR A 33 -12.19 -8.07 24.28
CA THR A 33 -12.94 -7.78 23.06
C THR A 33 -13.07 -9.13 22.36
N GLN A 34 -14.25 -9.74 22.43
CA GLN A 34 -14.58 -10.87 21.58
C GLN A 34 -14.65 -10.32 20.15
N TRP A 35 -13.50 -10.24 19.51
CA TRP A 35 -13.41 -9.96 18.08
C TRP A 35 -14.08 -11.12 17.34
N PRO A 36 -14.80 -10.86 16.24
CA PRO A 36 -15.39 -11.94 15.47
C PRO A 36 -14.29 -12.94 15.08
N ARG A 37 -14.52 -14.23 15.35
CA ARG A 37 -13.56 -15.34 15.08
C ARG A 37 -13.17 -15.46 13.60
N SER A 38 -13.82 -14.71 12.72
CA SER A 38 -13.49 -14.56 11.31
C SER A 38 -13.54 -13.08 10.94
N LEU A 39 -12.55 -12.60 10.18
CA LEU A 39 -12.60 -11.29 9.52
C LEU A 39 -13.96 -11.15 8.80
N PRO A 40 -14.76 -10.09 9.05
CA PRO A 40 -16.05 -9.89 8.39
C PRO A 40 -15.95 -10.10 6.88
N ASP A 41 -16.89 -10.84 6.29
CA ASP A 41 -16.98 -10.95 4.83
C ASP A 41 -17.14 -9.58 4.17
N SER A 42 -17.65 -8.58 4.90
CA SER A 42 -17.73 -7.17 4.50
C SER A 42 -16.38 -6.47 4.32
N LEU A 43 -15.30 -7.00 4.90
CA LEU A 43 -13.91 -6.56 4.62
C LEU A 43 -13.35 -7.20 3.35
N TRP A 44 -14.04 -8.20 2.83
CA TRP A 44 -13.63 -9.04 1.71
C TRP A 44 -14.84 -9.33 0.79
N VAL A 45 -15.41 -8.30 0.16
CA VAL A 45 -16.71 -8.45 -0.53
C VAL A 45 -16.55 -8.63 -2.04
N SER A 46 -17.46 -9.42 -2.62
CA SER A 46 -18.20 -8.95 -3.79
C SER A 46 -19.72 -9.02 -3.52
N GLN A 47 -20.46 -8.06 -4.07
CA GLN A 47 -21.90 -8.26 -4.37
C GLN A 47 -22.31 -7.78 -5.77
N ASN A 48 -21.69 -6.78 -6.41
CA ASN A 48 -21.72 -6.64 -7.89
C ASN A 48 -20.52 -5.78 -8.35
N LEU A 49 -19.74 -6.27 -9.30
CA LEU A 49 -18.56 -5.57 -9.83
C LEU A 49 -18.94 -4.31 -10.64
N SER A 50 -20.09 -4.33 -11.31
CA SER A 50 -20.56 -3.22 -12.15
C SER A 50 -20.77 -1.94 -11.34
N ASP A 51 -21.51 -2.02 -10.24
CA ASP A 51 -21.86 -0.86 -9.39
C ASP A 51 -20.61 -0.24 -8.75
N ARG A 52 -19.62 -1.07 -8.44
CA ARG A 52 -18.33 -0.63 -7.89
C ARG A 52 -17.50 0.12 -8.91
N MET A 53 -17.53 -0.31 -10.18
CA MET A 53 -16.88 0.40 -11.28
C MET A 53 -17.56 1.72 -11.59
N GLU A 54 -18.88 1.79 -11.51
CA GLU A 54 -19.63 3.01 -11.71
C GLU A 54 -19.35 4.03 -10.60
N ASN A 55 -19.37 3.58 -9.34
CA ASN A 55 -19.02 4.40 -8.18
C ASN A 55 -17.59 4.92 -8.23
N LEU A 56 -16.62 4.07 -8.60
CA LEU A 56 -15.23 4.47 -8.80
C LEU A 56 -15.11 5.63 -9.81
N LYS A 57 -15.71 5.46 -11.00
CA LYS A 57 -15.67 6.45 -12.07
C LYS A 57 -16.35 7.75 -11.64
N SER A 58 -17.51 7.65 -10.99
CA SER A 58 -18.24 8.78 -10.42
C SER A 58 -17.40 9.55 -9.41
N TYR A 59 -16.82 8.87 -8.42
CA TYR A 59 -15.94 9.52 -7.44
C TYR A 59 -14.73 10.18 -8.08
N TYR A 60 -14.08 9.58 -9.08
CA TYR A 60 -12.99 10.25 -9.78
C TYR A 60 -13.44 11.50 -10.54
N GLN A 61 -14.59 11.46 -11.21
CA GLN A 61 -15.16 12.62 -11.89
C GLN A 61 -15.49 13.74 -10.90
N ASP A 62 -16.08 13.41 -9.76
CA ASP A 62 -16.35 14.37 -8.68
C ASP A 62 -15.06 14.94 -8.09
N ALA A 63 -14.01 14.12 -7.95
CA ALA A 63 -12.71 14.61 -7.55
C ALA A 63 -12.18 15.65 -8.55
N ARG A 64 -12.25 15.37 -9.84
CA ARG A 64 -11.83 16.31 -10.90
C ARG A 64 -12.69 17.58 -10.93
N ARG A 65 -13.99 17.47 -10.69
CA ARG A 65 -14.90 18.62 -10.60
C ARG A 65 -14.52 19.52 -9.43
N LYS A 66 -14.28 18.94 -8.25
CA LYS A 66 -13.80 19.67 -7.08
C LYS A 66 -12.44 20.31 -7.33
N LEU A 67 -11.54 19.65 -8.06
CA LEU A 67 -10.28 20.26 -8.49
C LEU A 67 -10.48 21.47 -9.40
N ALA A 68 -11.39 21.39 -10.38
CA ALA A 68 -11.71 22.50 -11.26
C ALA A 68 -12.32 23.70 -10.50
N GLU A 69 -13.11 23.42 -9.45
CA GLU A 69 -13.66 24.41 -8.51
C GLU A 69 -12.59 24.99 -7.55
N GLY A 70 -11.37 24.43 -7.54
CA GLY A 70 -10.31 24.78 -6.60
C GLY A 70 -10.49 24.20 -5.19
N ASP A 71 -11.46 23.32 -4.98
CA ASP A 71 -11.70 22.59 -3.73
C ASP A 71 -10.81 21.35 -3.64
N THR A 72 -9.57 21.57 -3.22
CA THR A 72 -8.60 20.48 -3.12
C THR A 72 -9.01 19.44 -2.07
N ILE A 73 -9.66 19.73 -0.94
CA ILE A 73 -10.06 18.62 -0.03
C ILE A 73 -11.34 17.93 -0.45
N GLY A 74 -12.32 18.63 -1.04
CA GLY A 74 -13.43 17.94 -1.70
C GLY A 74 -12.90 16.91 -2.69
N ALA A 75 -11.93 17.31 -3.51
CA ALA A 75 -11.24 16.39 -4.40
C ALA A 75 -10.50 15.27 -3.67
N GLN A 76 -9.80 15.55 -2.57
CA GLN A 76 -9.11 14.53 -1.76
C GLN A 76 -10.09 13.47 -1.23
N ILE A 77 -11.25 13.89 -0.73
CA ILE A 77 -12.29 12.99 -0.21
C ILE A 77 -12.78 12.07 -1.33
N TYR A 78 -13.13 12.63 -2.49
CA TYR A 78 -13.61 11.84 -3.62
C TYR A 78 -12.51 10.93 -4.20
N PHE A 79 -11.28 11.41 -4.25
CA PHE A 79 -10.13 10.56 -4.54
C PHE A 79 -10.06 9.41 -3.54
N GLU A 80 -10.08 9.67 -2.23
CA GLU A 80 -10.05 8.63 -1.19
C GLU A 80 -11.20 7.63 -1.33
N GLN A 81 -12.41 8.07 -1.66
CA GLN A 81 -13.54 7.18 -1.93
C GLN A 81 -13.28 6.31 -3.16
N ALA A 82 -12.79 6.90 -4.25
CA ALA A 82 -12.39 6.15 -5.44
C ALA A 82 -11.27 5.14 -5.14
N PHE A 83 -10.27 5.52 -4.35
CA PHE A 83 -9.20 4.60 -3.94
C PHE A 83 -9.66 3.50 -2.99
N ASN A 84 -10.65 3.76 -2.13
CA ASN A 84 -11.28 2.70 -1.34
C ASN A 84 -11.96 1.69 -2.27
N GLN A 85 -12.73 2.16 -3.28
CA GLN A 85 -13.34 1.28 -4.28
C GLN A 85 -12.30 0.41 -5.01
N LEU A 86 -11.13 0.97 -5.35
CA LEU A 86 -10.01 0.25 -5.97
C LEU A 86 -9.36 -0.78 -5.06
N ALA A 87 -9.08 -0.39 -3.81
CA ALA A 87 -8.42 -1.26 -2.82
C ALA A 87 -9.26 -2.50 -2.52
N GLU A 88 -10.58 -2.40 -2.70
CA GLU A 88 -11.53 -3.47 -2.49
C GLU A 88 -11.64 -4.43 -3.70
N LEU A 89 -10.99 -4.18 -4.86
CA LEU A 89 -11.11 -5.01 -6.07
C LEU A 89 -10.26 -6.29 -5.96
N SER A 90 -10.88 -7.46 -6.21
CA SER A 90 -10.18 -8.75 -6.25
C SER A 90 -9.45 -8.95 -7.58
N ASP A 91 -8.45 -9.85 -7.68
CA ASP A 91 -7.90 -10.18 -9.00
C ASP A 91 -8.75 -11.11 -9.88
N GLU A 92 -9.88 -11.66 -9.38
CA GLU A 92 -10.92 -12.19 -10.27
C GLU A 92 -11.65 -11.04 -10.95
N ASP A 93 -12.02 -9.99 -10.21
CA ASP A 93 -12.51 -8.73 -10.78
C ASP A 93 -11.46 -8.23 -11.79
N ARG A 94 -10.16 -8.22 -11.37
CA ARG A 94 -8.94 -7.92 -12.18
C ARG A 94 -8.75 -8.71 -13.46
N ASN A 95 -9.48 -9.80 -13.64
CA ASN A 95 -9.42 -10.64 -14.82
C ASN A 95 -10.78 -10.81 -15.51
N THR A 96 -11.89 -10.35 -14.92
CA THR A 96 -13.24 -10.42 -15.51
C THR A 96 -13.65 -9.13 -16.24
N LEU A 97 -13.19 -7.94 -15.83
CA LEU A 97 -13.45 -6.74 -16.64
C LEU A 97 -12.71 -6.84 -17.99
N SER A 98 -13.43 -6.68 -19.08
CA SER A 98 -12.82 -6.48 -20.40
C SER A 98 -12.01 -5.17 -20.50
N TYR A 99 -12.04 -4.31 -19.47
CA TYR A 99 -11.54 -2.92 -19.47
C TYR A 99 -10.42 -2.67 -18.45
N TRP A 100 -9.65 -3.70 -18.06
CA TRP A 100 -8.56 -3.53 -17.08
C TRP A 100 -7.51 -2.49 -17.48
N ASP A 101 -7.24 -2.33 -18.77
CA ASP A 101 -6.32 -1.31 -19.27
C ASP A 101 -6.86 0.13 -19.06
N GLU A 102 -8.18 0.33 -19.18
CA GLU A 102 -8.83 1.61 -18.87
C GLU A 102 -8.83 1.89 -17.37
N LEU A 103 -9.01 0.85 -16.56
CA LEU A 103 -9.00 0.94 -15.12
C LEU A 103 -7.59 1.22 -14.58
N ASP A 104 -6.56 0.57 -15.11
CA ASP A 104 -5.17 0.85 -14.76
C ASP A 104 -4.78 2.28 -15.17
N SER A 105 -5.20 2.73 -16.36
CA SER A 105 -5.03 4.13 -16.76
C SER A 105 -5.78 5.10 -15.82
N LEU A 106 -7.01 4.77 -15.43
CA LEU A 106 -7.81 5.55 -14.49
C LEU A 106 -7.12 5.64 -13.12
N ILE A 107 -6.65 4.52 -12.58
CA ILE A 107 -5.89 4.43 -11.32
C ILE A 107 -4.66 5.33 -11.40
N GLN A 108 -3.89 5.23 -12.48
CA GLN A 108 -2.68 6.01 -12.68
C GLN A 108 -2.96 7.51 -12.84
N GLN A 109 -3.99 7.91 -13.58
CA GLN A 109 -4.38 9.32 -13.71
C GLN A 109 -4.83 9.88 -12.36
N MET A 110 -5.63 9.11 -11.63
CA MET A 110 -6.16 9.46 -10.34
C MET A 110 -5.03 9.61 -9.31
N ASP A 111 -4.06 8.69 -9.32
CA ASP A 111 -2.91 8.73 -8.42
C ASP A 111 -1.97 9.89 -8.75
N ASN A 112 -1.64 10.09 -10.03
CA ASN A 112 -0.83 11.22 -10.48
C ASN A 112 -1.45 12.58 -10.12
N GLN A 113 -2.76 12.75 -10.32
CA GLN A 113 -3.47 13.98 -9.95
C GLN A 113 -3.49 14.19 -8.45
N TYR A 114 -3.79 13.16 -7.67
CA TYR A 114 -3.74 13.23 -6.22
C TYR A 114 -2.33 13.58 -5.73
N HIS A 115 -1.30 12.92 -6.26
CA HIS A 115 0.08 13.09 -5.83
C HIS A 115 0.60 14.51 -6.08
N LYS A 116 0.35 15.04 -7.29
CA LYS A 116 0.71 16.40 -7.69
C LYS A 116 0.11 17.48 -6.77
N ILE A 117 -1.05 17.21 -6.18
CA ILE A 117 -1.85 18.21 -5.48
C ILE A 117 -1.66 18.12 -3.96
N TYR A 118 -1.60 16.93 -3.39
CA TYR A 118 -1.66 16.76 -1.93
C TYR A 118 -0.35 16.41 -1.25
N LEU A 119 0.65 15.95 -2.01
CA LEU A 119 1.81 15.32 -1.41
C LEU A 119 3.13 16.05 -1.72
N GLY A 120 3.18 16.90 -2.76
CA GLY A 120 4.40 17.66 -3.11
C GLY A 120 5.60 16.75 -3.43
N ALA A 121 6.80 17.31 -3.57
CA ALA A 121 8.00 16.51 -3.91
C ALA A 121 8.62 15.73 -2.72
N GLU A 122 8.00 15.74 -1.53
CA GLU A 122 8.36 14.81 -0.44
C GLU A 122 7.80 13.40 -0.67
N ALA A 123 6.90 13.24 -1.65
CA ALA A 123 6.23 11.98 -1.96
C ALA A 123 6.89 11.16 -3.08
N ASP A 124 7.98 11.69 -3.65
CA ASP A 124 8.86 11.00 -4.60
C ASP A 124 9.78 9.95 -3.95
N GLN A 125 9.58 9.59 -2.68
CA GLN A 125 10.21 8.38 -2.14
C GLN A 125 9.46 7.17 -2.67
N VAL A 126 9.78 6.78 -3.91
CA VAL A 126 9.47 5.43 -4.39
C VAL A 126 9.93 4.45 -3.31
N LEU A 127 9.03 3.56 -2.90
CA LEU A 127 9.33 2.56 -1.89
C LEU A 127 10.51 1.71 -2.37
N GLU A 128 11.68 1.92 -1.77
CA GLU A 128 12.86 1.09 -2.01
C GLU A 128 12.50 -0.40 -1.88
N ALA A 129 11.58 -0.73 -0.97
CA ALA A 129 11.02 -2.08 -0.75
C ALA A 129 10.18 -2.62 -1.92
N GLU A 130 9.33 -1.80 -2.53
CA GLU A 130 8.53 -2.21 -3.69
C GLU A 130 9.42 -2.38 -4.93
N GLU A 131 10.39 -1.49 -5.13
CA GLU A 131 11.38 -1.63 -6.22
C GLU A 131 12.19 -2.92 -6.08
N VAL A 132 12.62 -3.26 -4.85
CA VAL A 132 13.30 -4.52 -4.55
C VAL A 132 12.42 -5.73 -4.91
N ARG A 133 11.14 -5.73 -4.54
CA ARG A 133 10.22 -6.82 -4.86
C ARG A 133 10.03 -6.99 -6.36
N GLU A 134 9.87 -5.90 -7.08
CA GLU A 134 9.71 -5.88 -8.52
C GLU A 134 10.99 -6.37 -9.22
N ASP A 135 12.15 -5.91 -8.77
CA ASP A 135 13.46 -6.36 -9.25
C ASP A 135 13.68 -7.87 -9.06
N ILE A 136 13.38 -8.40 -7.85
CA ILE A 136 13.51 -9.83 -7.55
C ILE A 136 12.57 -10.63 -8.44
N THR A 137 11.34 -10.16 -8.62
CA THR A 137 10.35 -10.79 -9.51
C THR A 137 10.86 -10.83 -10.95
N GLN A 138 11.42 -9.72 -11.46
CA GLN A 138 12.00 -9.69 -12.81
C GLN A 138 13.22 -10.60 -12.97
N LEU A 139 14.09 -10.69 -11.95
CA LEU A 139 15.25 -11.59 -11.97
C LEU A 139 14.83 -13.06 -11.95
N GLU A 140 13.82 -13.41 -11.16
CA GLU A 140 13.22 -14.75 -11.17
C GLU A 140 12.74 -15.10 -12.57
N GLU A 141 11.98 -14.20 -13.21
CA GLU A 141 11.45 -14.38 -14.56
C GLU A 141 12.51 -14.58 -15.64
N LEU A 142 13.75 -14.14 -15.40
CA LEU A 142 14.89 -14.33 -16.30
C LEU A 142 15.68 -15.59 -15.98
N SER A 143 15.66 -16.01 -14.71
CA SER A 143 16.54 -17.05 -14.20
C SER A 143 15.86 -18.43 -14.16
N PHE A 144 14.53 -18.49 -14.09
CA PHE A 144 13.80 -19.75 -13.92
C PHE A 144 12.58 -19.85 -14.86
N PRO A 145 12.46 -20.92 -15.67
CA PRO A 145 11.18 -21.36 -16.21
C PRO A 145 10.24 -21.78 -15.08
N ASP A 146 8.92 -21.65 -15.27
CA ASP A 146 7.91 -21.97 -14.24
C ASP A 146 8.05 -23.39 -13.63
N SER A 147 8.70 -24.32 -14.33
CA SER A 147 8.93 -25.71 -13.91
C SER A 147 10.03 -25.91 -12.85
N VAL A 148 11.04 -25.03 -12.77
CA VAL A 148 12.17 -25.13 -11.83
C VAL A 148 11.85 -24.48 -10.47
N LEU A 149 10.72 -23.77 -10.39
CA LEU A 149 10.29 -22.97 -9.25
C LEU A 149 9.84 -23.78 -8.02
N PHE A 150 9.77 -25.12 -8.14
CA PHE A 150 9.08 -25.98 -7.19
C PHE A 150 9.92 -27.18 -6.70
N GLY A 151 11.26 -27.10 -6.84
CA GLY A 151 12.14 -28.08 -6.20
C GLY A 151 11.99 -28.05 -4.68
N GLU A 152 12.04 -29.23 -4.04
CA GLU A 152 11.95 -29.36 -2.58
C GLU A 152 12.95 -28.42 -1.90
N GLY A 153 12.46 -27.59 -0.98
CA GLY A 153 13.30 -26.72 -0.17
C GLY A 153 13.86 -27.51 1.00
N THR A 154 15.14 -27.31 1.32
CA THR A 154 15.73 -27.89 2.53
C THR A 154 15.42 -26.95 3.69
N VAL A 155 14.75 -27.46 4.72
CA VAL A 155 14.62 -26.73 6.00
C VAL A 155 16.00 -26.74 6.65
N ILE A 156 16.62 -25.57 6.79
CA ILE A 156 17.97 -25.42 7.35
C ILE A 156 17.95 -25.02 8.83
N ASP A 157 16.81 -24.53 9.32
CA ASP A 157 16.59 -24.20 10.72
C ASP A 157 15.08 -24.31 11.02
N SER A 158 14.72 -25.15 11.99
CA SER A 158 13.36 -25.35 12.50
C SER A 158 13.25 -25.07 14.00
N SER A 159 14.27 -24.42 14.59
CA SER A 159 14.28 -24.09 16.02
C SER A 159 13.28 -22.99 16.39
N GLY A 160 12.95 -22.12 15.43
CA GLY A 160 11.96 -21.04 15.60
C GLY A 160 10.55 -21.42 15.10
N PRO A 161 9.52 -20.63 15.46
CA PRO A 161 8.14 -20.88 15.03
C PRO A 161 7.94 -20.81 13.50
N ILE A 162 8.80 -20.05 12.80
CA ILE A 162 8.80 -19.96 11.34
C ILE A 162 10.01 -20.75 10.84
N PRO A 163 9.83 -21.89 10.15
CA PRO A 163 10.95 -22.64 9.62
C PRO A 163 11.71 -21.81 8.59
N ILE A 164 13.04 -21.91 8.58
CA ILE A 164 13.89 -21.30 7.57
C ILE A 164 14.13 -22.31 6.47
N THR A 165 13.38 -22.16 5.37
CA THR A 165 13.51 -23.02 4.18
C THR A 165 14.46 -22.38 3.18
N LEU A 166 15.45 -23.14 2.70
CA LEU A 166 16.36 -22.72 1.65
C LEU A 166 16.04 -23.44 0.33
N ASN A 167 15.65 -22.67 -0.67
CA ASN A 167 15.36 -23.15 -2.01
C ASN A 167 15.95 -22.19 -3.07
N PRO A 168 15.86 -22.49 -4.37
CA PRO A 168 16.42 -21.63 -5.42
C PRO A 168 15.91 -20.19 -5.39
N LYS A 169 14.64 -19.93 -5.00
CA LYS A 169 14.09 -18.59 -4.88
C LYS A 169 14.71 -17.81 -3.73
N VAL A 170 14.87 -18.45 -2.58
CA VAL A 170 15.51 -17.83 -1.41
C VAL A 170 16.97 -17.51 -1.73
N ARG A 171 17.70 -18.43 -2.39
CA ARG A 171 19.07 -18.19 -2.86
C ARG A 171 19.16 -17.04 -3.87
N LEU A 172 18.20 -16.93 -4.79
CA LEU A 172 18.12 -15.81 -5.73
C LEU A 172 17.95 -14.47 -4.98
N ALA A 173 17.03 -14.42 -4.03
CA ALA A 173 16.80 -13.22 -3.22
C ALA A 173 18.02 -12.86 -2.36
N ILE A 174 18.71 -13.85 -1.77
CA ILE A 174 19.98 -13.62 -1.07
C ILE A 174 21.02 -13.00 -2.01
N LYS A 175 21.22 -13.61 -3.19
CA LYS A 175 22.16 -13.09 -4.20
C LYS A 175 21.80 -11.69 -4.66
N TYR A 176 20.52 -11.40 -4.84
CA TYR A 176 20.04 -10.05 -5.16
C TYR A 176 20.46 -9.05 -4.09
N PHE A 177 20.18 -9.35 -2.81
CA PHE A 177 20.55 -8.47 -1.70
C PHE A 177 22.07 -8.33 -1.57
N GLN A 178 22.87 -9.34 -1.87
CA GLN A 178 24.34 -9.21 -1.87
C GLN A 178 24.89 -8.38 -3.03
N THR A 179 24.12 -8.21 -4.11
CA THR A 179 24.56 -7.54 -5.35
C THR A 179 23.75 -6.27 -5.61
N LYS A 180 22.75 -6.32 -6.50
CA LYS A 180 21.96 -5.16 -6.94
C LYS A 180 21.22 -4.48 -5.78
N GLY A 181 20.68 -5.26 -4.85
CA GLY A 181 19.95 -4.80 -3.68
C GLY A 181 20.82 -4.36 -2.50
N ARG A 182 22.15 -4.50 -2.58
CA ARG A 182 23.07 -4.34 -1.43
C ARG A 182 22.94 -2.99 -0.73
N LYS A 183 22.94 -1.91 -1.50
CA LYS A 183 22.83 -0.55 -0.96
C LYS A 183 21.51 -0.32 -0.21
N VAL A 184 20.41 -0.85 -0.74
CA VAL A 184 19.09 -0.72 -0.12
C VAL A 184 19.02 -1.57 1.14
N PHE A 185 19.48 -2.82 1.07
CA PHE A 185 19.49 -3.72 2.22
C PHE A 185 20.37 -3.22 3.37
N SER A 186 21.53 -2.61 3.07
CA SER A 186 22.37 -1.95 4.09
C SER A 186 21.61 -0.85 4.83
N LYS A 187 20.80 -0.02 4.14
CA LYS A 187 19.97 0.99 4.82
C LYS A 187 18.90 0.36 5.68
N TRP A 188 18.31 -0.76 5.24
CA TRP A 188 17.30 -1.47 6.03
C TRP A 188 17.90 -2.06 7.29
N LEU A 189 19.10 -2.64 7.20
CA LEU A 189 19.86 -3.11 8.36
C LEU A 189 20.18 -1.96 9.32
N GLN A 190 20.63 -0.81 8.82
CA GLN A 190 20.87 0.37 9.64
C GLN A 190 19.59 0.79 10.39
N ARG A 191 18.50 1.05 9.66
CA ARG A 191 17.21 1.48 10.24
C ARG A 191 16.60 0.45 11.18
N SER A 192 16.92 -0.84 11.00
CA SER A 192 16.40 -1.92 11.84
C SER A 192 16.71 -1.69 13.31
N GLY A 193 17.90 -1.17 13.65
CA GLY A 193 18.30 -0.91 15.03
C GLY A 193 17.35 0.03 15.78
N ARG A 194 16.81 1.01 15.07
CA ARG A 194 15.87 1.99 15.62
C ARG A 194 14.58 1.34 16.14
N TYR A 195 14.07 0.31 15.47
CA TYR A 195 12.73 -0.23 15.78
C TYR A 195 12.74 -1.67 16.28
N GLU A 196 13.88 -2.36 16.25
CA GLU A 196 14.01 -3.77 16.61
C GLU A 196 13.44 -4.09 17.99
N LYS A 197 13.84 -3.34 19.02
CA LYS A 197 13.38 -3.53 20.40
C LYS A 197 11.86 -3.43 20.51
N ILE A 198 11.29 -2.29 20.10
CA ILE A 198 9.84 -2.02 20.22
C ILE A 198 9.02 -3.02 19.41
N ILE A 199 9.43 -3.31 18.17
CA ILE A 199 8.63 -4.20 17.33
C ILE A 199 8.64 -5.61 17.91
N LYS A 200 9.80 -6.14 18.31
CA LYS A 200 9.89 -7.48 18.90
C LYS A 200 9.14 -7.59 20.23
N GLU A 201 9.20 -6.56 21.08
CA GLU A 201 8.42 -6.50 22.32
C GLU A 201 6.92 -6.61 22.03
N ILE A 202 6.39 -5.82 21.08
CA ILE A 202 4.96 -5.88 20.70
C ILE A 202 4.59 -7.22 20.06
N LEU A 203 5.43 -7.78 19.20
CA LEU A 203 5.19 -9.10 18.59
C LEU A 203 5.09 -10.19 19.67
N ARG A 204 5.98 -10.15 20.68
CA ARG A 204 5.97 -11.06 21.83
C ARG A 204 4.71 -10.87 22.67
N GLU A 205 4.33 -9.63 22.98
CA GLU A 205 3.10 -9.32 23.72
C GLU A 205 1.84 -9.84 23.03
N GLU A 206 1.79 -9.76 21.69
CA GLU A 206 0.66 -10.23 20.89
C GLU A 206 0.72 -11.75 20.59
N GLY A 207 1.75 -12.45 21.08
CA GLY A 207 1.88 -13.90 20.96
C GLY A 207 2.24 -14.38 19.54
N VAL A 208 2.90 -13.54 18.73
CA VAL A 208 3.35 -13.89 17.38
C VAL A 208 4.89 -13.94 17.32
N PRO A 209 5.49 -14.65 16.35
CA PRO A 209 6.95 -14.80 16.27
C PRO A 209 7.68 -13.47 16.07
N GLU A 210 8.74 -13.25 16.85
CA GLU A 210 9.58 -12.05 16.74
C GLU A 210 10.26 -11.91 15.38
N ASP A 211 10.48 -13.02 14.66
CA ASP A 211 11.04 -13.03 13.31
C ASP A 211 10.13 -12.31 12.29
N LEU A 212 8.83 -12.11 12.59
CA LEU A 212 7.96 -11.25 11.78
C LEU A 212 8.43 -9.78 11.76
N PHE A 213 9.39 -9.39 12.61
CA PHE A 213 10.13 -8.14 12.48
C PHE A 213 10.72 -7.95 11.07
N TYR A 214 11.22 -9.00 10.44
CA TYR A 214 11.76 -8.93 9.08
C TYR A 214 10.68 -8.73 8.02
N LEU A 215 9.41 -8.91 8.36
CA LEU A 215 8.29 -8.57 7.49
C LEU A 215 8.19 -7.05 7.32
N ALA A 216 8.28 -6.29 8.42
CA ALA A 216 8.34 -4.83 8.39
C ALA A 216 9.55 -4.31 7.58
N MET A 217 10.67 -5.04 7.62
CA MET A 217 11.85 -4.76 6.79
C MET A 217 11.49 -4.85 5.31
N ILE A 218 10.93 -5.97 4.86
CA ILE A 218 10.62 -6.15 3.45
C ILE A 218 9.44 -5.31 2.99
N GLU A 219 8.53 -4.90 3.89
CA GLU A 219 7.36 -4.08 3.55
C GLU A 219 7.73 -2.63 3.21
N SER A 220 8.56 -2.00 4.04
CA SER A 220 8.85 -0.57 3.95
C SER A 220 10.32 -0.19 4.14
N GLY A 221 11.18 -1.14 4.51
CA GLY A 221 12.54 -0.84 4.97
C GLY A 221 12.54 -0.03 6.27
N PHE A 222 11.56 -0.29 7.15
CA PHE A 222 11.31 0.43 8.41
C PHE A 222 11.05 1.93 8.24
N GLN A 223 10.35 2.34 7.18
CA GLN A 223 10.05 3.74 6.92
C GLN A 223 8.62 4.09 7.37
N PRO A 224 8.41 4.83 8.48
CA PRO A 224 7.06 5.09 8.99
C PRO A 224 6.21 6.00 8.09
N ARG A 225 6.86 6.73 7.18
CA ARG A 225 6.19 7.60 6.20
C ARG A 225 6.04 6.95 4.82
N ALA A 226 6.44 5.68 4.69
CA ALA A 226 6.31 4.92 3.46
C ALA A 226 4.87 4.94 2.94
N ARG A 227 4.73 5.02 1.61
CA ARG A 227 3.45 4.95 0.93
C ARG A 227 3.62 4.22 -0.41
N SER A 228 2.83 3.17 -0.65
CA SER A 228 2.84 2.47 -1.93
C SER A 228 1.90 3.11 -2.95
N TYR A 229 2.03 2.68 -4.21
CA TYR A 229 1.08 3.00 -5.28
C TYR A 229 -0.35 2.56 -4.90
N ALA A 230 -0.48 1.41 -4.23
CA ALA A 230 -1.74 0.88 -3.69
C ALA A 230 -2.17 1.57 -2.37
N ARG A 231 -1.48 2.65 -1.98
CA ARG A 231 -1.78 3.48 -0.79
C ARG A 231 -1.72 2.73 0.53
N ALA A 232 -0.95 1.66 0.55
CA ALA A 232 -0.44 1.06 1.77
C ALA A 232 0.48 2.08 2.46
N VAL A 233 0.33 2.27 3.78
CA VAL A 233 1.03 3.33 4.53
C VAL A 233 1.80 2.75 5.72
N GLY A 234 2.96 3.34 5.99
CA GLY A 234 3.74 3.13 7.20
C GLY A 234 4.62 1.90 7.17
N VAL A 235 5.19 1.58 8.34
CA VAL A 235 6.18 0.50 8.50
C VAL A 235 5.65 -0.84 8.00
N TRP A 236 4.37 -1.09 8.26
CA TRP A 236 3.67 -2.35 7.95
C TRP A 236 2.84 -2.30 6.67
N GLN A 237 2.89 -1.19 5.92
CA GLN A 237 2.17 -1.04 4.65
C GLN A 237 0.68 -1.40 4.76
N PHE A 238 -0.03 -0.76 5.71
CA PHE A 238 -1.47 -0.94 5.84
C PHE A 238 -2.23 -0.17 4.76
N ILE A 239 -3.10 -0.85 4.02
CA ILE A 239 -4.20 -0.19 3.30
C ILE A 239 -5.23 0.36 4.30
N SER A 240 -5.96 1.40 3.89
CA SER A 240 -6.89 2.14 4.76
C SER A 240 -7.93 1.25 5.43
N ALA A 241 -8.58 0.36 4.66
CA ALA A 241 -9.64 -0.52 5.15
C ALA A 241 -9.13 -1.48 6.25
N THR A 242 -8.08 -2.23 5.96
CA THR A 242 -7.46 -3.15 6.93
C THR A 242 -6.94 -2.42 8.15
N GLY A 243 -6.31 -1.26 7.98
CA GLY A 243 -5.85 -0.46 9.12
C GLY A 243 -7.00 -0.07 10.04
N ARG A 244 -8.12 0.44 9.51
CA ARG A 244 -9.30 0.78 10.30
C ARG A 244 -9.89 -0.42 11.04
N TYR A 245 -9.89 -1.60 10.41
CA TYR A 245 -10.36 -2.82 11.05
C TYR A 245 -9.57 -3.14 12.33
N TYR A 246 -8.26 -2.95 12.30
CA TYR A 246 -7.38 -3.10 13.46
C TYR A 246 -7.24 -1.81 14.30
N GLY A 247 -8.21 -0.90 14.21
CA GLY A 247 -8.29 0.28 15.06
C GLY A 247 -7.38 1.46 14.66
N LEU A 248 -6.71 1.41 13.52
CA LEU A 248 -5.88 2.52 13.03
C LEU A 248 -6.75 3.60 12.39
N ARG A 249 -6.85 4.76 13.03
CA ARG A 249 -7.61 5.91 12.53
C ARG A 249 -6.74 6.79 11.64
N HIS A 250 -7.36 7.42 10.65
CA HIS A 250 -6.68 8.42 9.84
C HIS A 250 -7.68 9.44 9.30
N ASN A 251 -7.18 10.66 9.08
CA ASN A 251 -7.86 11.75 8.40
C ASN A 251 -6.83 12.77 7.91
N TRP A 252 -7.26 13.99 7.57
CA TRP A 252 -6.36 15.03 7.06
C TRP A 252 -5.26 15.48 8.03
N TRP A 253 -5.49 15.34 9.34
CA TRP A 253 -4.58 15.80 10.39
C TRP A 253 -3.57 14.73 10.80
N PHE A 254 -3.98 13.47 10.77
CA PHE A 254 -3.18 12.37 11.27
C PHE A 254 -3.45 11.04 10.53
N ASP A 255 -2.48 10.13 10.55
CA ASP A 255 -2.61 8.77 10.01
C ASP A 255 -1.90 7.77 10.92
N GLU A 256 -2.65 7.06 11.77
CA GLU A 256 -2.11 6.10 12.75
C GLU A 256 -1.47 4.87 12.09
N ARG A 257 -1.63 4.65 10.77
CA ARG A 257 -0.83 3.63 10.06
C ARG A 257 0.66 3.96 10.02
N ARG A 258 1.01 5.23 10.22
CA ARG A 258 2.40 5.70 10.34
C ARG A 258 2.93 5.60 11.76
N ASP A 259 2.06 5.42 12.76
CA ASP A 259 2.46 5.23 14.16
C ASP A 259 3.07 3.84 14.31
N VAL A 260 4.35 3.76 14.67
CA VAL A 260 5.07 2.49 14.73
C VAL A 260 4.49 1.56 15.80
N PHE A 261 4.09 2.07 16.97
CA PHE A 261 3.54 1.24 18.05
C PHE A 261 2.17 0.70 17.66
N LYS A 262 1.25 1.59 17.24
CA LYS A 262 -0.12 1.18 16.89
C LYS A 262 -0.14 0.30 15.65
N ALA A 263 0.60 0.66 14.60
CA ALA A 263 0.67 -0.15 13.39
C ALA A 263 1.32 -1.52 13.63
N THR A 264 2.32 -1.61 14.51
CA THR A 264 2.92 -2.91 14.85
C THR A 264 1.94 -3.81 15.58
N ARG A 265 1.22 -3.27 16.58
CA ARG A 265 0.20 -4.04 17.29
C ARG A 265 -0.91 -4.52 16.36
N ALA A 266 -1.38 -3.64 15.48
CA ALA A 266 -2.34 -3.99 14.43
C ALA A 266 -1.81 -5.08 13.47
N ALA A 267 -0.55 -5.01 13.05
CA ALA A 267 0.05 -6.00 12.16
C ALA A 267 0.21 -7.36 12.85
N ALA A 268 0.64 -7.37 14.12
CA ALA A 268 0.75 -8.56 14.93
C ALA A 268 -0.61 -9.26 15.10
N GLN A 269 -1.66 -8.50 15.44
CA GLN A 269 -3.03 -9.01 15.52
C GLN A 269 -3.51 -9.55 14.18
N HIS A 270 -3.20 -8.87 13.07
CA HIS A 270 -3.56 -9.34 11.74
C HIS A 270 -2.90 -10.67 11.39
N LEU A 271 -1.59 -10.77 11.61
CA LEU A 271 -0.80 -11.96 11.34
C LEU A 271 -1.22 -13.12 12.24
N ARG A 272 -1.58 -12.85 13.51
CA ARG A 272 -2.17 -13.83 14.42
C ARG A 272 -3.46 -14.42 13.85
N HIS A 273 -4.42 -13.58 13.45
CA HIS A 273 -5.67 -14.06 12.86
C HIS A 273 -5.45 -14.85 11.57
N LEU A 274 -4.50 -14.44 10.73
CA LEU A 274 -4.14 -15.18 9.53
C LEU A 274 -3.52 -16.54 9.87
N TYR A 275 -2.71 -16.60 10.92
CA TYR A 275 -2.16 -17.87 11.41
C TYR A 275 -3.23 -18.76 12.03
N GLU A 276 -4.19 -18.23 12.78
CA GLU A 276 -5.35 -18.99 13.28
C GLU A 276 -6.17 -19.59 12.12
N ASP A 277 -6.32 -18.85 11.03
CA ASP A 277 -7.01 -19.30 9.82
C ASP A 277 -6.23 -20.38 9.03
N PHE A 278 -4.90 -20.24 8.94
CA PHE A 278 -4.07 -21.07 8.05
C PHE A 278 -3.22 -22.11 8.76
N GLY A 279 -3.00 -22.02 10.06
CA GLY A 279 -2.12 -22.89 10.86
C GLY A 279 -0.66 -22.94 10.38
N ASP A 280 -0.24 -22.01 9.52
CA ASP A 280 1.05 -22.00 8.86
C ASP A 280 1.50 -20.56 8.57
N TRP A 281 2.75 -20.23 8.92
CA TRP A 281 3.27 -18.87 8.80
C TRP A 281 3.57 -18.46 7.35
N TYR A 282 3.90 -19.37 6.46
CA TYR A 282 4.07 -19.04 5.04
C TYR A 282 2.74 -18.68 4.40
N LEU A 283 1.68 -19.43 4.71
CA LEU A 283 0.33 -19.11 4.28
C LEU A 283 -0.20 -17.83 4.93
N ALA A 284 0.09 -17.60 6.21
CA ALA A 284 -0.28 -16.36 6.90
C ALA A 284 0.39 -15.14 6.24
N MET A 285 1.70 -15.19 5.99
CA MET A 285 2.41 -14.12 5.25
C MET A 285 1.88 -13.95 3.82
N ALA A 286 1.55 -15.06 3.13
CA ALA A 286 0.92 -14.97 1.83
C ALA A 286 -0.45 -14.27 1.90
N GLY A 287 -1.26 -14.53 2.93
CA GLY A 287 -2.55 -13.88 3.19
C GLY A 287 -2.44 -12.45 3.72
N TYR A 288 -1.27 -12.05 4.22
CA TYR A 288 -0.98 -10.67 4.56
C TYR A 288 -0.69 -9.86 3.29
N ASN A 289 0.13 -10.43 2.39
CA ASN A 289 0.50 -9.80 1.14
C ASN A 289 -0.62 -9.80 0.09
N CYS A 290 -1.45 -10.83 0.07
CA CYS A 290 -2.58 -10.96 -0.86
C CYS A 290 -3.86 -11.31 -0.12
N ASN A 291 -5.01 -11.10 -0.76
CA ASN A 291 -6.31 -11.42 -0.17
C ASN A 291 -6.36 -12.88 0.36
N PRO A 292 -6.66 -13.13 1.66
CA PRO A 292 -6.70 -14.47 2.25
C PRO A 292 -7.63 -15.44 1.52
N LYS A 293 -8.72 -14.96 0.90
CA LYS A 293 -9.63 -15.78 0.08
C LYS A 293 -8.90 -16.43 -1.09
N ARG A 294 -7.86 -15.79 -1.63
CA ARG A 294 -7.01 -16.31 -2.70
C ARG A 294 -6.12 -17.44 -2.24
N VAL A 295 -5.57 -17.33 -1.04
CA VAL A 295 -4.81 -18.42 -0.40
C VAL A 295 -5.75 -19.61 -0.16
N LYS A 296 -6.93 -19.38 0.42
CA LYS A 296 -7.97 -20.41 0.61
C LYS A 296 -8.39 -21.08 -0.71
N TYR A 297 -8.57 -20.30 -1.78
CA TYR A 297 -8.87 -20.83 -3.13
C TYR A 297 -7.75 -21.76 -3.63
N ASN A 298 -6.49 -21.34 -3.51
CA ASN A 298 -5.35 -22.14 -3.96
C ASN A 298 -5.22 -23.43 -3.15
N ILE A 299 -5.41 -23.37 -1.82
CA ILE A 299 -5.42 -24.55 -0.95
C ILE A 299 -6.46 -25.57 -1.42
N ARG A 300 -7.70 -25.12 -1.67
CA ARG A 300 -8.79 -25.98 -2.17
C ARG A 300 -8.47 -26.56 -3.55
N ARG A 301 -7.97 -25.72 -4.47
CA ARG A 301 -7.69 -26.12 -5.85
C ARG A 301 -6.60 -27.18 -5.94
N TYR A 302 -5.51 -27.01 -5.19
CA TYR A 302 -4.36 -27.91 -5.22
C TYR A 302 -4.42 -29.01 -4.16
N LYS A 303 -5.47 -29.02 -3.32
CA LYS A 303 -5.66 -29.98 -2.21
C LYS A 303 -4.43 -30.09 -1.31
N THR A 304 -3.77 -28.96 -1.05
CA THR A 304 -2.54 -28.90 -0.26
C THR A 304 -2.47 -27.60 0.52
N ARG A 305 -1.87 -27.65 1.72
CA ARG A 305 -1.56 -26.47 2.55
C ARG A 305 -0.11 -26.05 2.44
N ASP A 306 0.69 -26.79 1.69
CA ASP A 306 2.08 -26.44 1.43
C ASP A 306 2.14 -25.22 0.50
N PHE A 307 2.58 -24.08 1.05
CA PHE A 307 2.75 -22.82 0.32
C PHE A 307 3.54 -23.02 -0.98
N TRP A 308 4.58 -23.85 -0.96
CA TRP A 308 5.47 -24.07 -2.10
C TRP A 308 4.77 -24.78 -3.26
N LYS A 309 3.61 -25.41 -3.02
CA LYS A 309 2.80 -26.09 -4.05
C LYS A 309 1.68 -25.21 -4.62
N LEU A 310 1.44 -24.00 -4.11
CA LEU A 310 0.34 -23.12 -4.51
C LEU A 310 0.66 -22.28 -5.77
N ARG A 311 0.54 -22.89 -6.96
CA ARG A 311 1.07 -22.32 -8.22
C ARG A 311 0.33 -21.07 -8.74
N ARG A 312 -0.95 -20.91 -8.39
CA ARG A 312 -1.84 -19.82 -8.85
C ARG A 312 -1.91 -18.62 -7.89
N LEU A 313 -1.01 -18.55 -6.91
CA LEU A 313 -0.81 -17.31 -6.16
C LEU A 313 -0.24 -16.21 -7.08
N PRO A 314 -0.53 -14.92 -6.80
CA PRO A 314 0.07 -13.81 -7.52
C PRO A 314 1.59 -13.89 -7.48
N ARG A 315 2.27 -13.44 -8.54
CA ARG A 315 3.74 -13.51 -8.61
C ARG A 315 4.42 -12.80 -7.44
N GLN A 316 3.98 -11.59 -7.13
CA GLN A 316 4.48 -10.82 -5.99
C GLN A 316 4.37 -11.63 -4.69
N THR A 317 3.24 -12.29 -4.45
CA THR A 317 3.00 -13.16 -3.28
C THR A 317 3.88 -14.41 -3.29
N LYS A 318 4.09 -15.04 -4.46
CA LYS A 318 5.00 -16.19 -4.59
C LYS A 318 6.46 -15.83 -4.28
N ASN A 319 6.84 -14.56 -4.40
CA ASN A 319 8.18 -14.05 -4.09
C ASN A 319 8.27 -13.39 -2.72
N TYR A 320 7.14 -13.09 -2.10
CA TYR A 320 7.05 -12.46 -0.80
C TYR A 320 7.71 -13.30 0.30
N VAL A 321 7.28 -14.56 0.46
CA VAL A 321 7.85 -15.49 1.45
C VAL A 321 9.36 -15.76 1.19
N PRO A 322 9.82 -16.06 -0.05
CA PRO A 322 11.25 -16.16 -0.33
C PRO A 322 12.07 -14.92 0.03
N THR A 323 11.52 -13.73 -0.23
CA THR A 323 12.20 -12.46 0.06
C THR A 323 12.30 -12.24 1.57
N PHE A 324 11.24 -12.55 2.32
CA PHE A 324 11.23 -12.55 3.78
C PHE A 324 12.28 -13.50 4.35
N LEU A 325 12.34 -14.75 3.87
CA LEU A 325 13.31 -15.75 4.32
C LEU A 325 14.75 -15.31 4.02
N ALA A 326 15.01 -14.78 2.82
CA ALA A 326 16.30 -14.24 2.46
C ALA A 326 16.72 -13.06 3.36
N ALA A 327 15.81 -12.12 3.61
CA ALA A 327 16.05 -11.00 4.51
C ALA A 327 16.36 -11.47 5.94
N THR A 328 15.61 -12.46 6.43
CA THR A 328 15.81 -13.08 7.75
C THR A 328 17.18 -13.75 7.87
N ILE A 329 17.56 -14.57 6.88
CA ILE A 329 18.85 -15.27 6.83
C ILE A 329 20.01 -14.27 6.88
N ILE A 330 19.95 -13.22 6.05
CA ILE A 330 21.00 -12.21 6.00
C ILE A 330 21.03 -11.41 7.30
N ALA A 331 19.88 -10.93 7.77
CA ALA A 331 19.83 -10.00 8.90
C ALA A 331 20.15 -10.66 10.26
N LYS A 332 19.98 -11.98 10.39
CA LYS A 332 20.47 -12.74 11.56
C LYS A 332 21.99 -12.91 11.55
N ASN A 333 22.64 -12.86 10.38
CA ASN A 333 24.10 -13.07 10.24
C ASN A 333 24.72 -12.11 9.20
N PRO A 334 24.60 -10.77 9.34
CA PRO A 334 24.91 -9.83 8.27
C PRO A 334 26.36 -9.92 7.76
N GLU A 335 27.32 -10.13 8.66
CA GLU A 335 28.75 -10.24 8.35
C GLU A 335 29.06 -11.43 7.44
N LYS A 336 28.40 -12.59 7.64
CA LYS A 336 28.56 -13.78 6.79
C LYS A 336 28.15 -13.53 5.34
N PHE A 337 27.27 -12.56 5.11
CA PHE A 337 26.82 -12.15 3.78
C PHE A 337 27.53 -10.87 3.30
N GLY A 338 28.56 -10.42 4.04
CA GLY A 338 29.40 -9.29 3.72
C GLY A 338 28.76 -7.94 4.05
N PHE A 339 27.80 -7.86 4.97
CA PHE A 339 27.23 -6.59 5.43
C PHE A 339 27.88 -6.16 6.75
N TYR A 340 28.53 -5.01 6.73
CA TYR A 340 29.10 -4.34 7.90
C TYR A 340 28.38 -3.00 8.04
N VAL A 341 27.37 -2.96 8.89
CA VAL A 341 26.47 -1.81 9.02
C VAL A 341 26.28 -1.50 10.49
N GLU A 342 26.57 -0.25 10.87
CA GLU A 342 26.21 0.26 12.18
C GLU A 342 24.69 0.50 12.23
N LYS A 343 24.04 -0.09 13.23
CA LYS A 343 22.61 0.02 13.45
C LYS A 343 22.27 1.37 14.09
N ASP A 344 21.16 1.97 13.67
CA ASP A 344 20.64 3.18 14.30
C ASP A 344 20.30 2.91 15.78
N PRO A 345 20.46 3.90 16.68
CA PRO A 345 20.14 3.72 18.09
C PRO A 345 18.64 3.45 18.29
N PRO A 346 18.26 2.69 19.34
CA PRO A 346 16.86 2.37 19.62
C PRO A 346 15.98 3.61 19.74
N PHE A 347 14.77 3.51 19.20
CA PHE A 347 13.75 4.54 19.29
C PHE A 347 13.17 4.57 20.69
N GLU A 348 13.63 5.50 21.51
CA GLU A 348 13.15 5.64 22.88
C GLU A 348 12.37 6.95 23.03
N VAL A 349 11.10 6.84 23.40
CA VAL A 349 10.18 7.97 23.55
C VAL A 349 9.30 7.79 24.77
N ASP A 350 8.92 8.92 25.38
CA ASP A 350 7.79 8.95 26.30
C ASP A 350 6.49 9.13 25.51
N SER A 351 5.36 8.75 26.10
CA SER A 351 4.04 9.03 25.53
C SER A 351 3.13 9.78 26.50
N VAL A 352 2.34 10.70 25.94
CA VAL A 352 1.27 11.44 26.64
C VAL A 352 0.01 11.41 25.80
N ILE A 353 -1.15 11.37 26.47
CA ILE A 353 -2.44 11.56 25.81
C ILE A 353 -2.74 13.05 25.81
N ILE A 354 -3.02 13.59 24.63
CA ILE A 354 -3.42 14.98 24.46
C ILE A 354 -4.84 15.05 23.91
N SER A 355 -5.66 15.89 24.55
CA SER A 355 -7.06 16.10 24.18
C SER A 355 -7.29 17.35 23.35
N GLU A 356 -6.21 18.07 23.07
CA GLU A 356 -6.22 19.36 22.43
C GLU A 356 -5.23 19.41 21.27
N SER A 357 -5.49 20.33 20.35
CA SER A 357 -4.59 20.62 19.23
C SER A 357 -3.49 21.55 19.71
N VAL A 358 -2.23 21.21 19.44
CA VAL A 358 -1.05 21.97 19.86
C VAL A 358 -0.05 22.00 18.72
N ASP A 359 0.50 23.18 18.44
CA ASP A 359 1.52 23.36 17.40
C ASP A 359 2.78 22.58 17.80
N LEU A 360 3.37 21.83 16.86
CA LEU A 360 4.54 21.02 17.15
C LEU A 360 5.76 21.88 17.51
N ASN A 361 5.80 23.16 17.13
CA ASN A 361 6.85 24.08 17.60
C ASN A 361 6.70 24.38 19.09
N VAL A 362 5.47 24.61 19.57
CA VAL A 362 5.20 24.82 20.99
C VAL A 362 5.61 23.59 21.79
N ILE A 363 5.29 22.39 21.29
CA ILE A 363 5.74 21.14 21.91
C ILE A 363 7.28 21.08 21.95
N ALA A 364 7.94 21.41 20.85
CA ALA A 364 9.39 21.38 20.75
C ALA A 364 10.07 22.37 21.71
N GLU A 365 9.52 23.58 21.86
CA GLU A 365 9.98 24.60 22.82
C GLU A 365 9.84 24.13 24.26
N ILE A 366 8.71 23.49 24.63
CA ILE A 366 8.49 22.99 26.00
C ILE A 366 9.53 21.95 26.40
N VAL A 367 9.88 21.04 25.49
CA VAL A 367 10.78 19.90 25.78
C VAL A 367 12.22 20.12 25.29
N ASP A 368 12.60 21.38 25.05
CA ASP A 368 13.94 21.81 24.61
C ASP A 368 14.49 21.02 23.42
N THR A 369 13.68 20.86 22.37
CA THR A 369 14.08 20.12 21.16
C THR A 369 13.70 20.88 19.89
N THR A 370 13.85 20.23 18.74
CA THR A 370 13.52 20.81 17.44
C THR A 370 12.17 20.31 16.93
N TYR A 371 11.48 21.17 16.18
CA TYR A 371 10.29 20.78 15.40
C TYR A 371 10.56 19.55 14.52
N ALA A 372 11.75 19.48 13.91
CA ALA A 372 12.13 18.38 13.04
C ALA A 372 12.14 17.05 13.81
N TYR A 373 12.69 17.03 15.03
CA TYR A 373 12.74 15.86 15.88
C TYR A 373 11.34 15.46 16.38
N ILE A 374 10.53 16.41 16.88
CA ILE A 374 9.13 16.13 17.27
C ILE A 374 8.33 15.55 16.09
N ARG A 375 8.47 16.14 14.90
CA ARG A 375 7.84 15.61 13.69
C ARG A 375 8.37 14.21 13.39
N GLU A 376 9.67 13.97 13.48
CA GLU A 376 10.29 12.67 13.21
C GLU A 376 9.68 11.57 14.08
N ILE A 377 9.64 11.77 15.40
CA ILE A 377 9.14 10.80 16.39
C ILE A 377 7.61 10.69 16.41
N ASN A 378 6.90 11.63 15.78
CA ASN A 378 5.44 11.60 15.59
C ASN A 378 5.07 11.46 14.09
N PRO A 379 5.41 10.33 13.44
CA PRO A 379 5.15 10.12 12.01
C PRO A 379 3.66 10.13 11.63
N ALA A 380 2.78 9.83 12.58
CA ALA A 380 1.33 9.88 12.41
C ALA A 380 0.79 11.31 12.27
N VAL A 381 1.46 12.33 12.78
CA VAL A 381 1.01 13.72 12.63
C VAL A 381 1.36 14.21 11.22
N LEU A 382 0.33 14.51 10.42
CA LEU A 382 0.48 14.93 9.01
C LEU A 382 0.67 16.43 8.84
N ARG A 383 0.42 17.20 9.91
CA ARG A 383 0.40 18.67 9.91
C ARG A 383 1.34 19.23 10.96
N TRP A 384 1.44 20.55 11.02
CA TRP A 384 2.28 21.26 11.98
C TRP A 384 1.67 21.30 13.40
N VAL A 385 0.56 20.60 13.63
CA VAL A 385 -0.24 20.64 14.86
C VAL A 385 -0.80 19.25 15.14
N THR A 386 -0.94 18.88 16.41
CA THR A 386 -1.69 17.67 16.82
C THR A 386 -3.17 17.79 16.40
N PRO A 387 -3.87 16.68 16.12
CA PRO A 387 -5.17 16.73 15.46
C PRO A 387 -6.25 17.42 16.31
N PRO A 388 -6.95 18.43 15.79
CA PRO A 388 -8.03 19.10 16.50
C PRO A 388 -9.27 18.22 16.63
N GLY A 389 -9.92 18.30 17.79
CA GLY A 389 -11.16 17.57 18.09
C GLY A 389 -10.95 16.11 18.50
N ILE A 390 -9.71 15.61 18.50
CA ILE A 390 -9.37 14.27 18.98
C ILE A 390 -8.97 14.38 20.46
N LYS A 391 -9.70 13.67 21.32
CA LYS A 391 -9.53 13.76 22.78
C LYS A 391 -8.48 12.80 23.35
N ASP A 392 -8.13 11.77 22.60
CA ASP A 392 -7.33 10.62 23.01
C ASP A 392 -6.10 10.44 22.11
N PHE A 393 -5.55 11.53 21.56
CA PHE A 393 -4.43 11.43 20.65
C PHE A 393 -3.14 11.12 21.42
N THR A 394 -2.43 10.08 21.01
CA THR A 394 -1.13 9.71 21.58
C THR A 394 -0.04 10.57 20.95
N LEU A 395 0.62 11.39 21.77
CA LEU A 395 1.77 12.20 21.38
C LEU A 395 3.04 11.58 21.98
N TYR A 396 4.05 11.38 21.14
CA TYR A 396 5.37 10.92 21.57
C TYR A 396 6.30 12.11 21.81
N LEU A 397 7.07 12.01 22.88
CA LEU A 397 8.02 13.02 23.34
C LEU A 397 9.42 12.40 23.49
N PRO A 398 10.50 13.20 23.46
CA PRO A 398 11.82 12.70 23.83
C PRO A 398 11.76 12.01 25.20
N LYS A 399 12.45 10.88 25.34
CA LYS A 399 12.50 10.13 26.61
C LYS A 399 12.94 11.04 27.77
N GLY A 400 12.25 10.95 28.90
CA GLY A 400 12.52 11.73 30.11
C GLY A 400 11.88 13.12 30.14
N THR A 401 11.11 13.52 29.12
CA THR A 401 10.52 14.87 29.04
C THR A 401 9.04 14.92 29.38
N LYS A 402 8.39 13.77 29.63
CA LYS A 402 6.95 13.67 29.92
C LYS A 402 6.47 14.57 31.05
N GLU A 403 7.15 14.54 32.20
CA GLU A 403 6.70 15.30 33.37
C GLU A 403 6.93 16.81 33.19
N LYS A 404 8.06 17.20 32.59
CA LYS A 404 8.30 18.59 32.16
C LYS A 404 7.18 19.07 31.24
N PHE A 405 6.84 18.27 30.23
CA PHE A 405 5.78 18.60 29.29
C PHE A 405 4.44 18.83 30.00
N LYS A 406 4.00 17.94 30.89
CA LYS A 406 2.73 18.10 31.60
C LYS A 406 2.65 19.41 32.40
N VAL A 407 3.71 19.75 33.13
CA VAL A 407 3.76 20.94 33.98
C VAL A 407 3.71 22.22 33.14
N GLU A 408 4.55 22.32 32.11
CA GLU A 408 4.59 23.52 31.27
C GLU A 408 3.38 23.64 30.36
N TYR A 409 2.90 22.51 29.82
CA TYR A 409 1.71 22.47 28.97
C TYR A 409 0.46 23.02 29.67
N ALA A 410 0.30 22.74 30.97
CA ALA A 410 -0.82 23.25 31.77
C ALA A 410 -0.78 24.78 31.96
N LYS A 411 0.40 25.39 31.91
CA LYS A 411 0.57 26.85 32.08
C LYS A 411 0.29 27.65 30.81
N ILE A 412 0.32 27.00 29.64
CA ILE A 412 0.17 27.68 28.36
C ILE A 412 -1.31 28.04 28.14
N PRO A 413 -1.65 29.33 27.95
CA PRO A 413 -3.01 29.73 27.59
C PRO A 413 -3.43 29.15 26.22
N ASP A 414 -4.71 28.82 26.04
CA ASP A 414 -5.21 28.14 24.84
C ASP A 414 -4.90 28.87 23.52
N ASN A 415 -4.87 30.21 23.55
CA ASN A 415 -4.54 31.03 22.39
C ASN A 415 -3.06 30.94 21.97
N LYS A 416 -2.17 30.51 22.87
CA LYS A 416 -0.74 30.28 22.59
C LYS A 416 -0.44 28.84 22.18
N LYS A 417 -1.31 27.88 22.51
CA LYS A 417 -1.17 26.48 22.09
C LYS A 417 -1.26 26.30 20.56
N ARG A 418 -1.96 27.20 19.86
CA ARG A 418 -2.34 27.05 18.44
C ARG A 418 -2.17 28.37 17.68
N SER A 419 -1.93 28.33 16.37
CA SER A 419 -2.07 29.52 15.50
C SER A 419 -3.34 29.45 14.66
N TRP A 420 -4.35 30.24 15.05
CA TRP A 420 -5.52 30.46 14.22
C TRP A 420 -5.54 31.90 13.75
N VAL A 421 -5.74 32.09 12.45
CA VAL A 421 -6.06 33.41 11.91
C VAL A 421 -7.57 33.56 11.95
N ARG A 422 -8.04 34.59 12.64
CA ARG A 422 -9.44 35.01 12.58
C ARG A 422 -9.65 35.84 11.32
N HIS A 423 -10.33 35.26 10.34
CA HIS A 423 -10.60 35.87 9.04
C HIS A 423 -12.04 36.40 8.98
N ARG A 424 -12.22 37.67 8.65
CA ARG A 424 -13.54 38.28 8.39
C ARG A 424 -13.90 38.07 6.91
N VAL A 425 -15.01 37.38 6.66
CA VAL A 425 -15.51 37.09 5.32
C VAL A 425 -15.91 38.40 4.63
N LYS A 426 -15.34 38.67 3.46
CA LYS A 426 -15.69 39.84 2.64
C LYS A 426 -16.91 39.56 1.75
N PRO A 427 -17.65 40.59 1.31
CA PRO A 427 -18.70 40.43 0.30
C PRO A 427 -18.16 39.72 -0.95
N GLY A 428 -18.90 38.71 -1.44
CA GLY A 428 -18.52 37.90 -2.60
C GLY A 428 -17.43 36.86 -2.35
N GLU A 429 -16.90 36.74 -1.13
CA GLU A 429 -15.85 35.77 -0.80
C GLU A 429 -16.44 34.37 -0.52
N ALA A 430 -15.89 33.34 -1.15
CA ALA A 430 -16.28 31.94 -0.97
C ALA A 430 -15.28 31.18 -0.09
N LEU A 431 -15.72 30.13 0.61
CA LEU A 431 -14.84 29.29 1.44
C LEU A 431 -13.63 28.73 0.66
N SER A 432 -13.79 28.42 -0.63
CA SER A 432 -12.71 27.93 -1.50
C SER A 432 -11.62 28.99 -1.71
N LEU A 433 -11.99 30.26 -1.87
CA LEU A 433 -11.06 31.38 -1.99
C LEU A 433 -10.29 31.61 -0.68
N ILE A 434 -10.99 31.53 0.46
CA ILE A 434 -10.40 31.65 1.79
C ILE A 434 -9.43 30.49 2.05
N ALA A 435 -9.85 29.26 1.78
CA ALA A 435 -9.01 28.06 1.88
C ALA A 435 -7.72 28.20 1.07
N ARG A 436 -7.83 28.61 -0.20
CA ARG A 436 -6.69 28.85 -1.09
C ARG A 436 -5.77 29.95 -0.57
N LYS A 437 -6.32 31.06 -0.08
CA LYS A 437 -5.56 32.19 0.48
C LYS A 437 -4.69 31.76 1.66
N TYR A 438 -5.24 30.97 2.57
CA TYR A 438 -4.52 30.50 3.75
C TYR A 438 -3.80 29.16 3.55
N ARG A 439 -3.86 28.59 2.34
CA ARG A 439 -3.31 27.27 2.00
C ARG A 439 -3.78 26.17 2.95
N THR A 440 -5.07 26.20 3.26
CA THR A 440 -5.81 25.16 3.98
C THR A 440 -6.93 24.66 3.07
N SER A 441 -7.97 24.02 3.63
CA SER A 441 -9.11 23.55 2.85
C SER A 441 -10.46 24.01 3.38
N VAL A 442 -11.47 23.88 2.52
CA VAL A 442 -12.87 24.12 2.88
C VAL A 442 -13.30 23.19 4.01
N SER A 443 -13.02 21.88 3.93
CA SER A 443 -13.42 20.92 4.97
C SER A 443 -12.76 21.19 6.33
N VAL A 444 -11.51 21.63 6.34
CA VAL A 444 -10.77 22.01 7.55
C VAL A 444 -11.36 23.27 8.16
N ILE A 445 -11.62 24.30 7.35
CA ILE A 445 -12.32 25.50 7.79
C ILE A 445 -13.71 25.12 8.35
N LYS A 446 -14.45 24.24 7.66
CA LYS A 446 -15.78 23.80 8.11
C LYS A 446 -15.72 23.04 9.42
N SER A 447 -14.83 22.07 9.57
CA SER A 447 -14.69 21.27 10.80
C SER A 447 -14.32 22.13 12.01
N ILE A 448 -13.37 23.06 11.84
CA ILE A 448 -12.95 23.97 12.91
C ILE A 448 -14.06 24.95 13.27
N ASN A 449 -14.76 25.49 12.28
CA ASN A 449 -15.86 26.45 12.49
C ASN A 449 -17.22 25.78 12.65
N LYS A 450 -17.27 24.44 12.78
CA LYS A 450 -18.49 23.63 12.91
C LYS A 450 -19.56 23.94 11.84
N LEU A 451 -19.13 24.28 10.62
CA LEU A 451 -20.02 24.61 9.50
C LEU A 451 -20.55 23.33 8.84
N ARG A 452 -21.89 23.25 8.69
CA ARG A 452 -22.55 22.11 8.03
C ARG A 452 -22.48 22.19 6.50
N SER A 453 -22.57 23.39 5.93
CA SER A 453 -22.55 23.63 4.47
C SER A 453 -21.41 24.57 4.07
N ASN A 454 -21.32 24.89 2.78
CA ASN A 454 -20.34 25.85 2.27
C ASN A 454 -20.83 27.30 2.34
N LEU A 455 -22.05 27.52 2.85
CA LEU A 455 -22.66 28.83 2.96
C LEU A 455 -21.98 29.63 4.08
N ILE A 456 -21.46 30.80 3.72
CA ILE A 456 -20.87 31.79 4.64
C ILE A 456 -21.45 33.16 4.33
N ARG A 457 -21.54 34.02 5.36
CA ARG A 457 -22.12 35.36 5.22
C ARG A 457 -21.04 36.42 5.28
N ALA A 458 -21.16 37.46 4.48
CA ALA A 458 -20.29 38.63 4.58
C ALA A 458 -20.33 39.19 6.01
N GLY A 459 -19.16 39.54 6.55
CA GLY A 459 -18.99 39.99 7.94
C GLY A 459 -18.82 38.87 8.97
N GLN A 460 -19.12 37.60 8.64
CA GLN A 460 -18.87 36.46 9.51
C GLN A 460 -17.36 36.28 9.77
N TYR A 461 -17.00 35.84 10.97
CA TYR A 461 -15.63 35.46 11.29
C TYR A 461 -15.43 33.95 11.19
N LEU A 462 -14.33 33.54 10.55
CA LEU A 462 -13.88 32.17 10.44
C LEU A 462 -12.51 32.01 11.10
N LEU A 463 -12.34 30.94 11.86
CA LEU A 463 -11.07 30.49 12.42
C LEU A 463 -10.35 29.62 11.39
N ILE A 464 -9.18 30.09 10.96
CA ILE A 464 -8.39 29.43 9.92
C ILE A 464 -7.10 28.92 10.54
N PRO A 465 -6.83 27.60 10.54
CA PRO A 465 -5.60 27.07 11.09
C PRO A 465 -4.42 27.44 10.18
N VAL A 466 -3.38 28.04 10.75
CA VAL A 466 -2.12 28.32 10.07
C VAL A 466 -0.94 27.91 10.96
N PRO A 467 0.24 27.61 10.40
CA PRO A 467 1.44 27.41 11.20
C PRO A 467 1.84 28.70 11.92
N GLN A 468 2.23 28.61 13.22
CA GLN A 468 2.75 29.76 13.98
C GLN A 468 3.97 30.38 13.29
N ASN A 469 4.90 29.53 12.85
CA ASN A 469 6.08 29.97 12.12
C ASN A 469 5.92 29.76 10.60
N LYS A 470 5.47 30.82 9.92
CA LYS A 470 5.36 30.87 8.45
C LYS A 470 6.68 30.51 7.75
N ALA A 471 7.83 30.85 8.34
CA ALA A 471 9.13 30.61 7.73
C ALA A 471 9.42 29.11 7.55
N HIS A 472 9.12 28.25 8.53
CA HIS A 472 9.36 26.80 8.40
C HIS A 472 8.38 26.09 7.46
N TYR A 473 7.10 26.46 7.49
CA TYR A 473 6.08 25.87 6.60
C TYR A 473 6.28 26.30 5.14
N TYR A 474 6.66 27.55 4.89
CA TYR A 474 6.95 28.02 3.54
C TYR A 474 8.38 27.69 3.07
N ALA A 475 9.36 27.51 3.96
CA ALA A 475 10.72 27.10 3.58
C ALA A 475 10.81 25.64 3.11
N SER A 476 10.05 24.71 3.69
CA SER A 476 9.96 23.33 3.17
C SER A 476 9.36 23.33 1.75
N ILE A 477 8.32 24.13 1.50
CA ILE A 477 7.68 24.29 0.18
C ILE A 477 8.57 25.08 -0.80
N ALA A 478 9.33 26.08 -0.35
CA ALA A 478 10.23 26.87 -1.18
C ALA A 478 11.51 26.09 -1.57
N LYS A 479 12.06 25.27 -0.66
CA LYS A 479 13.08 24.27 -0.99
C LYS A 479 12.54 23.28 -2.04
N THR A 480 11.26 22.89 -1.94
CA THR A 480 10.59 22.02 -2.91
C THR A 480 10.48 22.65 -4.30
N LYS A 481 10.14 23.94 -4.41
CA LYS A 481 10.16 24.68 -5.70
C LYS A 481 11.57 24.83 -6.28
N LYS A 482 12.59 25.07 -5.46
CA LYS A 482 14.00 25.10 -5.90
C LYS A 482 14.54 23.71 -6.29
N ARG A 483 13.97 22.63 -5.77
CA ARG A 483 14.35 21.23 -6.06
C ARG A 483 13.60 20.66 -7.26
N SER A 484 12.35 21.08 -7.50
CA SER A 484 11.63 20.77 -8.75
C SER A 484 12.24 21.51 -9.96
N THR A 485 12.94 22.63 -9.72
CA THR A 485 13.72 23.33 -10.76
C THR A 485 15.18 22.88 -10.84
N ARG A 486 15.79 22.33 -9.77
CA ARG A 486 17.13 21.71 -9.81
C ARG A 486 17.04 20.22 -10.11
N LYS A 487 17.31 19.90 -11.38
CA LYS A 487 17.50 18.56 -11.96
C LYS A 487 16.26 17.67 -11.82
N THR A 488 15.30 17.92 -12.73
CA THR A 488 15.00 16.86 -13.71
C THR A 488 16.36 16.49 -14.30
N ARG A 489 17.04 15.52 -13.69
CA ARG A 489 17.96 14.71 -14.45
C ARG A 489 17.02 14.05 -15.45
N THR A 490 16.81 14.70 -16.59
CA THR A 490 16.66 13.96 -17.84
C THR A 490 17.62 12.81 -17.66
N LEU A 491 17.09 11.58 -17.54
CA LEU A 491 17.94 10.45 -17.87
C LEU A 491 18.52 10.90 -19.21
N SER A 492 19.83 11.16 -19.20
CA SER A 492 20.51 11.50 -20.42
C SER A 492 20.05 10.44 -21.42
N LYS A 493 19.85 10.84 -22.66
CA LYS A 493 19.72 9.94 -23.82
C LYS A 493 21.00 9.10 -23.98
N ALA A 494 21.54 8.55 -22.91
CA ALA A 494 22.56 7.54 -22.90
C ALA A 494 21.85 6.28 -23.37
N ASN A 495 22.08 6.00 -24.65
CA ASN A 495 21.72 4.76 -25.33
C ASN A 495 21.96 3.57 -24.40
N VAL A 496 20.91 3.07 -23.75
CA VAL A 496 20.94 1.78 -23.08
C VAL A 496 20.85 0.74 -24.18
N ILE A 497 21.98 0.53 -24.87
CA ILE A 497 22.16 -0.62 -25.75
C ILE A 497 22.11 -1.83 -24.80
N PRO A 498 21.13 -2.74 -24.94
CA PRO A 498 21.14 -3.95 -24.15
C PRO A 498 22.41 -4.75 -24.46
N LYS A 499 23.12 -5.22 -23.43
CA LYS A 499 24.19 -6.24 -23.58
C LYS A 499 23.53 -7.57 -23.97
N MET A 500 23.02 -7.66 -25.19
CA MET A 500 22.44 -8.84 -25.81
C MET A 500 23.24 -9.15 -27.07
N PRO A 501 23.95 -10.30 -27.14
CA PRO A 501 24.63 -10.73 -28.37
C PRO A 501 23.63 -10.78 -29.53
N ASN A 502 24.01 -10.23 -30.69
CA ASN A 502 23.22 -10.25 -31.93
C ASN A 502 21.88 -9.48 -31.93
N ALA A 503 21.67 -8.52 -31.03
CA ALA A 503 20.44 -7.71 -31.03
C ALA A 503 20.37 -6.75 -32.23
N LYS A 504 19.29 -6.81 -33.01
CA LYS A 504 18.96 -5.87 -34.10
C LYS A 504 18.06 -4.76 -33.59
N LYS A 505 18.35 -3.52 -34.00
CA LYS A 505 17.53 -2.34 -33.69
C LYS A 505 16.40 -2.21 -34.71
N VAL A 506 15.16 -2.15 -34.23
CA VAL A 506 13.95 -1.89 -35.00
C VAL A 506 13.33 -0.58 -34.49
N ILE A 507 12.89 0.27 -35.41
CA ILE A 507 12.12 1.47 -35.07
C ILE A 507 10.65 1.17 -35.38
N TYR A 508 9.82 1.18 -34.35
CA TYR A 508 8.39 1.00 -34.47
C TYR A 508 7.67 2.33 -34.34
N GLU A 509 6.82 2.65 -35.31
CA GLU A 509 5.92 3.79 -35.24
C GLU A 509 4.61 3.36 -34.58
N VAL A 510 4.30 3.96 -33.43
CA VAL A 510 3.11 3.67 -32.62
C VAL A 510 1.85 3.96 -33.43
N LYS A 511 0.96 2.99 -33.56
CA LYS A 511 -0.32 3.11 -34.25
C LYS A 511 -1.42 3.52 -33.26
N PRO A 512 -2.53 4.12 -33.75
CA PRO A 512 -3.71 4.36 -32.90
C PRO A 512 -4.17 3.08 -32.20
N GLY A 513 -4.28 3.13 -30.87
CA GLY A 513 -4.66 1.98 -30.04
C GLY A 513 -3.53 1.06 -29.60
N ASP A 514 -2.28 1.32 -29.99
CA ASP A 514 -1.15 0.52 -29.50
C ASP A 514 -0.83 0.82 -28.03
N THR A 515 -0.55 -0.25 -27.27
CA THR A 515 0.07 -0.15 -25.93
C THR A 515 1.51 -0.66 -25.97
N LEU A 516 2.34 -0.25 -24.99
CA LEU A 516 3.69 -0.82 -24.84
C LEU A 516 3.66 -2.35 -24.64
N GLY A 517 2.58 -2.89 -24.07
CA GLY A 517 2.35 -4.33 -23.91
C GLY A 517 2.14 -5.03 -25.26
N ASP A 518 1.24 -4.50 -26.10
CA ASP A 518 0.96 -5.03 -27.44
C ASP A 518 2.19 -4.99 -28.34
N ILE A 519 2.92 -3.88 -28.29
CA ILE A 519 4.16 -3.71 -29.05
C ILE A 519 5.20 -4.72 -28.53
N ALA A 520 5.33 -4.89 -27.21
CA ALA A 520 6.25 -5.86 -26.64
C ALA A 520 5.95 -7.29 -27.07
N GLU A 521 4.68 -7.69 -27.05
CA GLU A 521 4.24 -9.01 -27.52
C GLU A 521 4.55 -9.22 -29.01
N ARG A 522 4.26 -8.21 -29.85
CA ARG A 522 4.55 -8.22 -31.29
C ARG A 522 6.04 -8.43 -31.62
N PHE A 523 6.91 -7.86 -30.79
CA PHE A 523 8.37 -7.95 -30.96
C PHE A 523 9.02 -8.99 -30.03
N HIS A 524 8.21 -9.87 -29.43
CA HIS A 524 8.66 -10.93 -28.52
C HIS A 524 9.60 -10.42 -27.41
N THR A 525 9.29 -9.25 -26.88
CA THR A 525 10.06 -8.59 -25.82
C THR A 525 9.13 -8.23 -24.64
N ARG A 526 9.62 -7.45 -23.69
CA ARG A 526 8.83 -6.97 -22.53
C ARG A 526 8.59 -5.47 -22.64
N ALA A 527 7.41 -5.02 -22.21
CA ALA A 527 7.07 -3.59 -22.18
C ALA A 527 8.06 -2.79 -21.32
N SER A 528 8.60 -3.40 -20.26
CA SER A 528 9.66 -2.84 -19.42
C SER A 528 10.96 -2.59 -20.19
N TYR A 529 11.29 -3.43 -21.19
CA TYR A 529 12.45 -3.23 -22.04
C TYR A 529 12.24 -2.14 -23.07
N ILE A 530 11.08 -2.11 -23.75
CA ILE A 530 10.73 -1.01 -24.67
C ILE A 530 10.77 0.32 -23.93
N ARG A 531 10.19 0.37 -22.73
CA ARG A 531 10.22 1.54 -21.86
C ARG A 531 11.66 2.01 -21.58
N ARG A 532 12.53 1.09 -21.13
CA ARG A 532 13.94 1.40 -20.83
C ARG A 532 14.72 1.87 -22.05
N TRP A 533 14.57 1.21 -23.20
CA TRP A 533 15.27 1.57 -24.44
C TRP A 533 14.88 2.95 -24.96
N ASN A 534 13.65 3.37 -24.67
CA ASN A 534 13.11 4.65 -25.09
C ASN A 534 13.17 5.73 -24.01
N GLY A 535 13.82 5.45 -22.87
CA GLY A 535 13.93 6.39 -21.75
C GLY A 535 12.59 6.76 -21.11
N LEU A 536 11.55 5.96 -21.33
CA LEU A 536 10.21 6.18 -20.80
C LEU A 536 10.17 5.79 -19.31
N ARG A 537 9.45 6.55 -18.49
CA ARG A 537 9.15 6.22 -17.10
C ARG A 537 8.06 5.16 -17.01
N TYR A 538 7.95 4.49 -15.86
CA TYR A 538 6.81 3.59 -15.62
C TYR A 538 5.53 4.43 -15.64
N GLY A 539 4.54 4.04 -16.43
CA GLY A 539 3.30 4.81 -16.63
C GLY A 539 3.42 6.02 -17.56
N GLU A 540 4.55 6.21 -18.26
CA GLU A 540 4.67 7.25 -19.29
C GLU A 540 3.92 6.84 -20.56
N TYR A 541 3.07 7.74 -21.07
CA TYR A 541 2.23 7.48 -22.25
C TYR A 541 3.06 7.36 -23.53
N ILE A 542 2.56 6.53 -24.45
CA ILE A 542 2.98 6.53 -25.85
C ILE A 542 1.87 7.12 -26.72
N TYR A 543 2.23 7.89 -27.74
CA TYR A 543 1.29 8.57 -28.62
C TYR A 543 1.34 7.98 -30.04
N PRO A 544 0.22 7.96 -30.79
CA PRO A 544 0.25 7.61 -32.20
C PRO A 544 1.31 8.44 -32.96
N LYS A 545 2.00 7.79 -33.92
CA LYS A 545 3.16 8.29 -34.68
C LYS A 545 4.46 8.47 -33.88
N GLN A 546 4.47 8.20 -32.58
CA GLN A 546 5.69 8.17 -31.79
C GLN A 546 6.60 7.04 -32.27
N LYS A 547 7.89 7.32 -32.44
CA LYS A 547 8.89 6.32 -32.84
C LYS A 547 9.54 5.69 -31.61
N LEU A 548 9.37 4.39 -31.43
CA LEU A 548 9.98 3.61 -30.37
C LEU A 548 11.13 2.76 -30.92
N THR A 549 12.28 2.82 -30.26
CA THR A 549 13.41 1.91 -30.44
C THR A 549 13.13 0.58 -29.74
N ILE A 550 13.20 -0.51 -30.49
CA ILE A 550 12.98 -1.87 -30.02
C ILE A 550 14.20 -2.71 -30.42
N TRP A 551 14.78 -3.45 -29.47
CA TRP A 551 15.87 -4.37 -29.75
C TRP A 551 15.35 -5.81 -29.79
N VAL A 552 15.58 -6.51 -30.89
CA VAL A 552 15.12 -7.90 -31.11
C VAL A 552 16.31 -8.83 -31.36
N THR A 553 16.30 -10.06 -30.82
CA THR A 553 17.37 -11.05 -31.02
C THR A 553 16.92 -12.21 -31.92
N PRO A 554 17.83 -12.80 -32.74
CA PRO A 554 17.52 -13.92 -33.63
C PRO A 554 16.96 -15.17 -32.92
N GLN A 555 17.35 -15.45 -31.67
CA GLN A 555 16.74 -16.57 -30.92
C GLN A 555 15.23 -16.41 -30.70
N LEU A 556 14.69 -15.19 -30.72
CA LEU A 556 13.23 -14.95 -30.63
C LEU A 556 12.52 -15.19 -31.98
N THR A 557 13.24 -15.09 -33.10
CA THR A 557 12.72 -15.37 -34.45
C THR A 557 12.75 -16.86 -34.83
N ALA A 558 13.50 -17.70 -34.13
CA ALA A 558 13.54 -19.14 -34.39
C ALA A 558 12.23 -19.87 -34.03
N SER A 559 11.35 -19.25 -33.23
CA SER A 559 10.00 -19.75 -32.98
C SER A 559 8.96 -19.30 -34.02
N THR A 560 9.35 -18.48 -35.00
CA THR A 560 8.44 -17.87 -35.98
C THR A 560 8.93 -17.98 -37.43
N GLY A 561 9.69 -19.04 -37.74
CA GLY A 561 9.91 -19.49 -39.12
C GLY A 561 8.65 -20.08 -39.76
N ARG A 562 7.54 -19.34 -39.78
CA ARG A 562 6.41 -19.52 -40.70
C ARG A 562 5.90 -18.15 -41.10
N ASN A 563 6.68 -17.47 -41.94
CA ASN A 563 6.09 -16.64 -42.99
C ASN A 563 5.37 -17.59 -43.95
N ALA A 564 4.16 -18.00 -43.58
CA ALA A 564 3.16 -18.42 -44.54
C ALA A 564 2.18 -17.26 -44.62
N SER A 565 2.06 -16.66 -45.80
CA SER A 565 0.77 -16.17 -46.27
C SER A 565 -0.29 -17.16 -45.76
N LYS A 566 -1.19 -16.71 -44.87
CA LYS A 566 -2.26 -17.58 -44.34
C LYS A 566 -3.10 -17.99 -45.55
N LYS A 567 -2.80 -19.16 -46.12
CA LYS A 567 -3.63 -19.83 -47.10
C LYS A 567 -4.85 -20.29 -46.30
N TYR A 568 -5.93 -19.53 -46.41
CA TYR A 568 -7.20 -19.92 -45.83
C TYR A 568 -7.60 -21.23 -46.50
N ASP A 569 -7.87 -22.25 -45.69
CA ASP A 569 -8.45 -23.50 -46.14
C ASP A 569 -9.78 -23.20 -46.84
N GLU A 570 -9.84 -23.39 -48.17
CA GLU A 570 -11.02 -23.06 -49.00
C GLU A 570 -12.25 -23.88 -48.62
N ASN A 571 -12.06 -25.02 -47.94
CA ASN A 571 -13.12 -25.90 -47.47
C ASN A 571 -13.54 -25.63 -46.02
N ALA A 572 -12.97 -24.61 -45.36
CA ALA A 572 -13.28 -24.28 -43.97
C ALA A 572 -14.24 -23.10 -43.85
N THR A 573 -15.19 -23.19 -42.91
CA THR A 573 -16.04 -22.06 -42.55
C THR A 573 -15.28 -21.13 -41.60
N TYR A 574 -15.30 -19.83 -41.88
CA TYR A 574 -14.71 -18.81 -41.01
C TYR A 574 -15.78 -17.84 -40.51
N TYR A 575 -15.65 -17.46 -39.24
CA TYR A 575 -16.36 -16.35 -38.65
C TYR A 575 -15.44 -15.13 -38.58
N THR A 576 -15.89 -14.01 -39.15
CA THR A 576 -15.21 -12.73 -38.97
C THR A 576 -15.72 -12.08 -37.69
N VAL A 577 -14.81 -11.89 -36.74
CA VAL A 577 -15.08 -11.31 -35.42
C VAL A 577 -15.57 -9.88 -35.60
N LYS A 578 -16.73 -9.55 -35.03
CA LYS A 578 -17.30 -8.21 -35.03
C LYS A 578 -16.93 -7.47 -33.76
N THR A 579 -17.13 -6.15 -33.76
CA THR A 579 -16.97 -5.32 -32.58
C THR A 579 -17.89 -5.79 -31.47
N GLY A 580 -17.31 -6.17 -30.33
CA GLY A 580 -18.03 -6.70 -29.17
C GLY A 580 -18.10 -8.22 -29.07
N ASP A 581 -17.67 -8.96 -30.10
CA ASP A 581 -17.68 -10.43 -30.06
C ASP A 581 -16.59 -10.97 -29.13
N THR A 582 -16.94 -12.00 -28.35
CA THR A 582 -15.97 -12.82 -27.61
C THR A 582 -15.85 -14.23 -28.19
N LEU A 583 -14.75 -14.92 -27.89
CA LEU A 583 -14.58 -16.31 -28.31
C LEU A 583 -15.65 -17.21 -27.66
N TRP A 584 -16.20 -16.78 -26.52
CA TRP A 584 -17.33 -17.45 -25.87
C TRP A 584 -18.64 -17.26 -26.65
N ASP A 585 -18.94 -16.06 -27.15
CA ASP A 585 -20.12 -15.81 -27.99
C ASP A 585 -20.06 -16.61 -29.28
N ILE A 586 -18.87 -16.69 -29.89
CA ILE A 586 -18.61 -17.50 -31.08
C ILE A 586 -18.77 -18.99 -30.73
N SER A 587 -18.24 -19.45 -29.60
CA SER A 587 -18.38 -20.84 -29.16
C SER A 587 -19.83 -21.28 -29.01
N ARG A 588 -20.68 -20.44 -28.38
CA ARG A 588 -22.12 -20.72 -28.22
C ARG A 588 -22.85 -20.66 -29.56
N LYS A 589 -22.51 -19.68 -30.40
CA LYS A 589 -23.13 -19.50 -31.71
C LYS A 589 -22.91 -20.70 -32.64
N TYR A 590 -21.78 -21.37 -32.50
CA TYR A 590 -21.39 -22.51 -33.35
C TYR A 590 -21.49 -23.87 -32.64
N GLY A 591 -21.96 -23.92 -31.39
CA GLY A 591 -22.17 -25.18 -30.66
C GLY A 591 -20.89 -25.95 -30.32
N VAL A 592 -19.75 -25.26 -30.27
CA VAL A 592 -18.42 -25.85 -30.04
C VAL A 592 -17.80 -25.29 -28.77
N SER A 593 -16.94 -26.06 -28.10
CA SER A 593 -16.29 -25.56 -26.88
C SER A 593 -15.21 -24.51 -27.21
N ILE A 594 -14.92 -23.60 -26.28
CA ILE A 594 -13.81 -22.63 -26.43
C ILE A 594 -12.48 -23.35 -26.67
N GLU A 595 -12.26 -24.48 -26.01
CA GLU A 595 -11.00 -25.22 -26.15
C GLU A 595 -10.87 -25.87 -27.54
N GLU A 596 -11.98 -26.30 -28.10
CA GLU A 596 -12.07 -26.84 -29.46
C GLU A 596 -11.90 -25.73 -30.52
N LEU A 597 -12.53 -24.58 -30.33
CA LEU A 597 -12.27 -23.37 -31.14
C LEU A 597 -10.80 -22.96 -31.09
N LYS A 598 -10.18 -22.98 -29.91
CA LYS A 598 -8.76 -22.67 -29.76
C LYS A 598 -7.87 -23.67 -30.48
N LYS A 599 -8.15 -24.97 -30.35
CA LYS A 599 -7.43 -26.02 -31.07
C LYS A 599 -7.59 -25.86 -32.58
N LEU A 600 -8.81 -25.63 -33.06
CA LEU A 600 -9.14 -25.43 -34.47
C LEU A 600 -8.41 -24.23 -35.09
N ASN A 601 -8.08 -23.23 -34.28
CA ASN A 601 -7.41 -21.99 -34.69
C ASN A 601 -5.96 -21.88 -34.23
N ASN A 602 -5.38 -22.93 -33.64
CA ASN A 602 -4.04 -22.92 -33.03
C ASN A 602 -3.82 -21.74 -32.04
N MET A 603 -4.86 -21.35 -31.31
CA MET A 603 -4.83 -20.21 -30.38
C MET A 603 -4.40 -20.64 -28.98
N ARG A 604 -3.38 -19.97 -28.44
CA ARG A 604 -2.96 -20.13 -27.03
C ARG A 604 -3.75 -19.25 -26.06
N SER A 605 -4.46 -18.25 -26.59
CA SER A 605 -5.21 -17.22 -25.86
C SER A 605 -6.67 -17.22 -26.31
N VAL A 606 -7.57 -16.72 -25.47
CA VAL A 606 -8.99 -16.49 -25.82
C VAL A 606 -9.24 -15.12 -26.45
N ARG A 607 -8.19 -14.28 -26.55
CA ARG A 607 -8.30 -12.92 -27.12
C ARG A 607 -8.49 -12.99 -28.64
N ILE A 608 -9.51 -12.27 -29.10
CA ILE A 608 -9.85 -12.04 -30.51
C ILE A 608 -10.09 -10.55 -30.72
N ARG A 609 -9.87 -10.05 -31.93
CA ARG A 609 -10.05 -8.65 -32.31
C ARG A 609 -11.09 -8.53 -33.42
N PRO A 610 -11.84 -7.42 -33.49
CA PRO A 610 -12.70 -7.15 -34.63
C PRO A 610 -11.91 -7.22 -35.95
N GLY A 611 -12.40 -8.02 -36.90
CA GLY A 611 -11.75 -8.32 -38.18
C GLY A 611 -10.95 -9.62 -38.21
N ASP A 612 -10.70 -10.26 -37.06
CA ASP A 612 -10.06 -11.59 -37.05
C ASP A 612 -10.98 -12.62 -37.74
N LYS A 613 -10.38 -13.52 -38.54
CA LYS A 613 -11.08 -14.68 -39.10
C LYS A 613 -10.79 -15.91 -38.25
N ILE A 614 -11.81 -16.40 -37.57
CA ILE A 614 -11.76 -17.59 -36.72
C ILE A 614 -12.38 -18.75 -37.50
N LYS A 615 -11.62 -19.82 -37.75
CA LYS A 615 -12.14 -21.08 -38.29
C LYS A 615 -13.15 -21.64 -37.29
N VAL A 616 -14.34 -21.96 -37.77
CA VAL A 616 -15.45 -22.48 -36.96
C VAL A 616 -15.93 -23.80 -37.57
N SER A 617 -16.39 -24.71 -36.72
CA SER A 617 -17.13 -25.91 -37.13
C SER A 617 -18.48 -25.87 -36.45
N ARG A 618 -19.55 -26.27 -37.15
CA ARG A 618 -20.83 -26.56 -36.51
C ARG A 618 -20.78 -27.99 -35.99
N ASN A 619 -21.23 -28.20 -34.76
CA ASN A 619 -21.67 -29.52 -34.28
C ASN A 619 -23.06 -29.82 -34.81
#